data_AF-A0A1H0IZ73-F1
#
_entry.id   AF-A0A1H0IZ73-F1
#
_cell.length_a   1.000
_cell.length_b   1.000
_cell.length_c   1.000
_cell.angle_alpha   90.00
_cell.angle_beta   90.00
_cell.angle_gamma   90.00
#
_symmetry.space_group_name_H-M   'P 1'
#
loop_
_entity.id
_entity.type
_entity.pdbx_description
1 polymer ?
#
loop_
_entity_poly.entity_id
_entity_poly.type
_entity_poly.pdbx_seq_one_letter_code
_entity_poly.pdbx_strand_id
1 'polypeptide(L)' 'MKRLFGPAPRRLWLMLYPFTAAAVAINLFLLFLMLQAVGIPAMPPVTALLIGLPLGLPANFAVTAWVQRLIDEAEGRG' A
#
# COMPACT_ATOMS: atom_id res chain seq x y z
N MET A 1 21.70 -12.67 10.59
CA MET A 1 21.06 -11.43 10.09
C MET A 1 21.19 -11.31 8.57
N LYS A 2 20.54 -12.17 7.78
CA LYS A 2 20.50 -12.06 6.30
C LYS A 2 19.07 -12.35 5.86
N ARG A 3 18.47 -11.40 5.10
CA ARG A 3 17.10 -11.33 4.55
C ARG A 3 16.06 -10.46 5.27
N LEU A 4 16.46 -9.33 5.87
CA LEU A 4 15.44 -8.33 6.27
C LEU A 4 14.67 -7.75 5.08
N PHE A 5 15.20 -7.86 3.85
CA PHE A 5 14.55 -7.43 2.60
C PHE A 5 14.98 -8.34 1.44
N GLY A 6 14.50 -9.59 1.40
CA GLY A 6 14.56 -10.38 0.16
C GLY A 6 13.57 -9.83 -0.88
N PRO A 7 13.76 -10.04 -2.19
CA PRO A 7 12.73 -9.71 -3.16
C PRO A 7 11.46 -10.47 -2.79
N ALA A 8 10.46 -9.72 -2.31
CA ALA A 8 9.14 -10.22 -1.99
C ALA A 8 8.67 -11.19 -3.10
N PRO A 9 8.09 -12.35 -2.75
CA PRO A 9 7.68 -13.31 -3.77
C PRO A 9 6.72 -12.60 -4.73
N ARG A 10 7.10 -12.56 -6.01
CA ARG A 10 6.39 -11.79 -7.05
C ARG A 10 4.89 -12.08 -7.06
N ARG A 11 4.51 -13.32 -6.73
CA ARG A 11 3.11 -13.75 -6.60
C ARG A 11 2.37 -13.03 -5.47
N LEU A 12 2.95 -12.95 -4.28
CA LEU A 12 2.35 -12.24 -3.14
C LEU A 12 2.24 -10.76 -3.43
N TRP A 13 3.29 -10.16 -4.00
CA TRP A 13 3.30 -8.75 -4.38
C TRP A 13 2.18 -8.42 -5.37
N LEU A 14 2.01 -9.23 -6.42
CA LEU A 14 0.95 -9.05 -7.41
C LEU A 14 -0.46 -9.25 -6.81
N MET A 15 -0.61 -10.21 -5.89
CA MET A 15 -1.88 -10.45 -5.20
C MET A 15 -2.28 -9.29 -4.28
N LEU A 16 -1.32 -8.67 -3.59
CA LEU A 16 -1.56 -7.58 -2.65
C LEU A 16 -1.75 -6.23 -3.34
N TYR A 17 -1.12 -6.02 -4.50
CA TYR A 17 -1.13 -4.74 -5.21
C TYR A 17 -2.52 -4.09 -5.39
N PRO A 18 -3.56 -4.77 -5.90
CA PRO A 18 -4.87 -4.14 -6.08
C PRO A 18 -5.47 -3.63 -4.75
N PHE A 19 -5.25 -4.36 -3.66
CA PHE A 19 -5.73 -3.97 -2.34
C PHE A 19 -4.93 -2.79 -1.79
N THR A 20 -3.60 -2.82 -1.93
CA THR A 20 -2.75 -1.73 -1.45
C THR A 20 -2.97 -0.45 -2.25
N ALA A 21 -3.07 -0.52 -3.58
CA ALA A 21 -3.36 0.63 -4.43
C ALA A 21 -4.75 1.22 -4.11
N ALA A 22 -5.77 0.38 -3.91
CA ALA A 22 -7.10 0.85 -3.51
C ALA A 22 -7.09 1.51 -2.13
N ALA A 23 -6.39 0.91 -1.15
CA ALA A 23 -6.26 1.49 0.19
C ALA A 23 -5.57 2.86 0.14
N VAL A 24 -4.51 3.02 -0.65
CA VAL A 24 -3.83 4.30 -0.87
C VAL A 24 -4.78 5.32 -1.50
N ALA A 25 -5.52 4.93 -2.56
CA ALA A 25 -6.47 5.82 -3.22
C ALA A 25 -7.57 6.30 -2.27
N ILE A 26 -8.16 5.40 -1.48
CA ILE A 26 -9.20 5.72 -0.49
C ILE A 26 -8.63 6.67 0.58
N ASN A 27 -7.46 6.35 1.15
CA ASN A 27 -6.84 7.21 2.16
C ASN A 27 -6.48 8.59 1.61
N LEU A 28 -6.03 8.69 0.36
CA LEU A 28 -5.76 9.97 -0.29
C LEU A 28 -7.04 10.78 -0.49
N PHE A 29 -8.11 10.15 -0.96
CA PHE A 29 -9.42 10.80 -1.09
C PHE A 29 -9.95 11.30 0.26
N LEU A 30 -9.95 10.45 1.27
CA LEU A 30 -10.41 10.79 2.63
C LEU A 30 -9.55 11.89 3.26
N LEU A 31 -8.23 11.86 3.07
CA LEU A 31 -7.34 12.93 3.51
C LEU A 31 -7.76 14.27 2.93
N PHE A 32 -8.03 14.35 1.63
CA PHE A 32 -8.48 15.59 1.00
C PHE A 32 -9.89 16.00 1.42
N LEU A 33 -10.77 15.06 1.80
CA LEU A 33 -12.03 15.42 2.45
C LEU A 33 -11.80 16.11 3.81
N MET A 34 -10.86 15.62 4.61
CA MET A 34 -10.49 16.20 5.90
C MET A 34 -9.82 17.57 5.74
N LEU A 35 -8.95 17.73 4.74
CA LEU A 35 -8.24 18.99 4.47
C LEU A 35 -9.17 20.13 4.05
N GLN A 36 -10.44 19.86 3.71
CA GLN A 36 -11.46 20.90 3.55
C GLN A 36 -11.65 21.74 4.81
N ALA A 37 -11.41 21.17 6.00
CA ALA A 37 -11.48 21.91 7.27
C ALA A 37 -10.47 23.06 7.35
N VAL A 38 -9.41 23.05 6.55
CA VAL A 38 -8.38 24.09 6.48
C VAL A 38 -8.36 24.83 5.13
N GLY A 39 -9.45 24.71 4.35
CA GLY A 39 -9.64 25.43 3.09
C GLY A 39 -9.01 24.79 1.85
N ILE A 40 -8.48 23.56 1.94
CA ILE A 40 -7.97 22.83 0.78
C ILE A 40 -9.15 22.11 0.09
N PRO A 41 -9.32 22.25 -1.24
CA PRO A 41 -10.43 21.63 -1.95
C PRO A 41 -10.34 20.10 -1.94
N ALA A 42 -11.48 19.41 -1.96
CA ALA A 42 -11.52 17.96 -2.06
C ALA A 42 -10.90 17.44 -3.38
N MET A 43 -10.20 16.32 -3.30
CA MET A 43 -9.66 15.63 -4.47
C MET A 43 -10.77 14.84 -5.18
N PRO A 44 -10.89 14.91 -6.51
CA PRO A 44 -11.84 14.07 -7.25
C PRO A 44 -11.53 12.58 -7.07
N PRO A 45 -12.55 11.70 -6.95
CA PRO A 45 -12.33 10.26 -6.75
C PRO A 45 -11.48 9.61 -7.85
N VAL A 46 -11.68 10.02 -9.11
CA VAL A 46 -10.91 9.51 -10.25
C VAL A 46 -9.44 9.93 -10.14
N THR A 47 -9.16 11.15 -9.70
CA THR A 47 -7.79 11.62 -9.47
C THR A 47 -7.12 10.82 -8.34
N ALA A 48 -7.83 10.55 -7.26
CA ALA A 48 -7.32 9.73 -6.16
C ALA A 48 -6.98 8.29 -6.61
N LEU A 49 -7.81 7.70 -7.48
CA LEU A 49 -7.52 6.39 -8.10
C LEU A 49 -6.26 6.45 -8.96
N LEU A 50 -6.15 7.44 -9.86
CA LEU A 50 -5.00 7.57 -10.77
C LEU A 50 -3.68 7.80 -10.02
N ILE A 51 -3.70 8.58 -8.93
CA ILE A 51 -2.53 8.80 -8.07
C ILE A 51 -2.26 7.59 -7.17
N GLY A 52 -3.31 6.89 -6.74
CA GLY A 52 -3.21 5.69 -5.91
C GLY A 52 -2.52 4.52 -6.61
N LEU A 53 -2.58 4.43 -7.95
CA LEU A 53 -1.86 3.43 -8.73
C LEU A 53 -0.33 3.54 -8.54
N PRO A 54 0.35 4.65 -8.91
CA PRO A 54 1.80 4.78 -8.72
C PRO A 54 2.20 4.83 -7.24
N LEU A 55 1.43 5.49 -6.37
CA LEU A 55 1.73 5.51 -4.93
C LEU A 55 1.51 4.14 -4.27
N GLY A 56 0.67 3.28 -4.86
CA GLY A 56 0.47 1.91 -4.44
C GLY A 56 1.72 1.05 -4.58
N LEU A 57 2.65 1.37 -5.49
CA LEU A 57 3.88 0.60 -5.70
C LEU A 57 4.81 0.59 -4.46
N PRO A 58 5.26 1.76 -3.94
CA PRO A 58 6.09 1.79 -2.73
C PRO A 58 5.34 1.28 -1.50
N ALA A 59 4.03 1.56 -1.39
CA ALA A 59 3.21 1.02 -0.31
C ALA A 59 3.14 -0.51 -0.37
N ASN A 60 2.93 -1.08 -1.55
CA ASN A 60 2.81 -2.53 -1.74
C ASN A 60 4.14 -3.25 -1.47
N PHE A 61 5.29 -2.60 -1.73
CA PHE A 61 6.59 -3.14 -1.31
C PHE A 61 6.66 -3.31 0.22
N ALA A 62 6.30 -2.28 0.97
CA ALA A 62 6.30 -2.32 2.44
C ALA A 62 5.30 -3.35 2.98
N VAL A 63 4.07 -3.35 2.45
CA VAL A 63 3.01 -4.30 2.85
C VAL A 63 3.42 -5.74 2.54
N THR A 64 3.99 -5.99 1.35
CA THR A 64 4.40 -7.34 0.97
C THR A 64 5.56 -7.83 1.84
N ALA A 65 6.53 -6.96 2.17
CA ALA A 65 7.61 -7.33 3.09
C ALA A 65 7.08 -7.66 4.50
N TRP A 66 6.12 -6.88 4.99
CA TRP A 66 5.46 -7.13 6.27
C TRP A 66 4.67 -8.45 6.28
N VAL A 67 3.84 -8.69 5.27
CA VAL A 67 3.07 -9.95 5.15
C VAL A 67 4.00 -11.14 4.99
N GLN A 68 5.08 -11.03 4.21
CA GLN A 68 6.05 -12.11 4.05
C GLN A 68 6.68 -12.49 5.39
N ARG A 69 7.05 -11.49 6.20
CA ARG A 69 7.60 -11.73 7.54
C ARG A 69 6.59 -12.46 8.44
N LEU A 70 5.31 -12.10 8.40
CA LEU A 70 4.26 -12.79 9.16
C LEU A 70 4.09 -14.25 8.72
N ILE A 71 4.20 -14.53 7.42
CA ILE A 71 4.17 -15.90 6.88
C ILE A 71 5.39 -16.69 7.39
N ASP A 72 6.58 -16.09 7.31
CA ASP A 72 7.82 -16.73 7.77
C ASP A 72 7.77 -17.04 9.29
N GLU A 73 7.23 -16.12 10.10
CA GLU A 73 7.01 -16.33 11.54
C GLU A 73 6.01 -17.47 11.81
N ALA A 74 4.92 -17.55 11.04
CA ALA A 74 3.91 -18.61 11.18
C ALA A 74 4.41 -20.00 10.75
N GLU A 75 5.31 -20.05 9.77
CA GLU A 75 5.91 -21.29 9.26
C GLU A 75 7.14 -21.74 10.07
N GLY A 76 7.56 -20.99 11.10
CA GLY A 76 8.76 -21.28 11.89
C GLY A 76 10.07 -21.08 11.10
N ARG A 77 10.05 -20.21 10.09
CA ARG A 77 11.21 -19.86 9.23
C ARG A 77 11.94 -18.60 9.71
N GLY A 78 11.48 -17.98 10.79
CA GLY A 78 11.99 -16.73 11.40
C GLY A 78 13.21 -16.91 12.30
#